data_AF-A0A2T3FSX2-F1
#
_entry.id   AF-A0A2T3FSX2-F1
#
_cell.length_a   1.000
_cell.length_b   1.000
_cell.length_c   1.000
_cell.angle_alpha   90.00
_cell.angle_beta   90.00
_cell.angle_gamma   90.00
#
_symmetry.space_group_name_H-M   'P 1'
#
loop_
_entity.id
_entity.type
_entity.pdbx_description
1 polymer ?
#
loop_
_entity_poly.entity_id
_entity_poly.type
_entity_poly.pdbx_seq_one_letter_code
_entity_poly.pdbx_strand_id
1 'polypeptide(L)'
;MLPKANHRQMIQFVQDEFVDVQSQYEDLLYDYTILKEKVEDKEGQLVLCASLEREFLKPYIDLFKEMGISISSIDILTNSVIKLTESIDKLKNQSYILTAINGQDVNHYLFINGQYEITNRTRVFSDRGTVAFITELSNSLTKLLQFTKGTYKDQQLSQVYFAGLEKYEEDLLMSTISANLDIKTSQFEPKNYTCDSNNGFPIHQYLMVGNLWTCIRETMISCIEEQR
;
A
#
# COMPACT_ATOMS: atom_id res chain seq x y z
N MET A 1 -17.38 6.59 6.11
CA MET A 1 -18.36 6.67 5.00
C MET A 1 -18.73 8.12 4.87
N LEU A 2 -18.65 8.71 3.68
CA LEU A 2 -18.99 10.12 3.46
C LEU A 2 -20.13 10.25 2.44
N PRO A 3 -21.03 11.23 2.57
CA PRO A 3 -22.10 11.44 1.60
C PRO A 3 -21.54 11.95 0.26
N LYS A 4 -22.22 11.63 -0.85
CA LYS A 4 -21.84 12.11 -2.18
C LYS A 4 -22.05 13.62 -2.27
N ALA A 5 -20.99 14.37 -2.58
CA ALA A 5 -21.04 15.81 -2.69
C ALA A 5 -20.03 16.35 -3.71
N ASN A 6 -20.06 17.67 -3.96
CA ASN A 6 -19.04 18.30 -4.80
C ASN A 6 -17.69 18.37 -4.09
N HIS A 7 -16.61 18.63 -4.85
CA HIS A 7 -15.25 18.59 -4.30
C HIS A 7 -15.05 19.50 -3.09
N ARG A 8 -15.58 20.72 -3.10
CA ARG A 8 -15.47 21.66 -1.97
C ARG A 8 -16.14 21.11 -0.70
N GLN A 9 -17.31 20.52 -0.85
CA GLN A 9 -18.04 19.90 0.26
C GLN A 9 -17.33 18.63 0.76
N MET A 10 -16.78 17.82 -0.15
CA MET A 10 -16.00 16.64 0.23
C MET A 10 -14.78 17.00 1.08
N ILE A 11 -14.05 18.07 0.72
CA ILE A 11 -12.92 18.53 1.54
C ILE A 11 -13.38 18.98 2.93
N GLN A 12 -14.55 19.63 3.05
CA GLN A 12 -15.11 19.97 4.37
C GLN A 12 -15.40 18.71 5.18
N PHE A 13 -16.05 17.70 4.60
CA PHE A 13 -16.30 16.44 5.32
C PHE A 13 -15.01 15.76 5.75
N VAL A 14 -13.99 15.76 4.90
CA VAL A 14 -12.66 15.24 5.25
C VAL A 14 -12.08 16.01 6.44
N GLN A 15 -12.16 17.33 6.45
CA GLN A 15 -11.69 18.15 7.56
C GLN A 15 -12.44 17.84 8.86
N ASP A 16 -13.77 17.65 8.78
CA ASP A 16 -14.62 17.34 9.91
C ASP A 16 -14.24 15.99 10.56
N GLU A 17 -13.80 15.01 9.76
CA GLU A 17 -13.28 13.71 10.25
C GLU A 17 -11.94 13.85 11.02
N PHE A 18 -11.22 14.97 10.86
CA PHE A 18 -9.94 15.22 11.54
C PHE A 18 -10.03 16.29 12.65
N VAL A 19 -11.22 16.72 13.06
CA VAL A 19 -11.40 17.79 14.06
C VAL A 19 -10.70 17.47 15.39
N ASP A 20 -10.72 16.21 15.82
CA ASP A 20 -10.07 15.80 17.07
C ASP A 20 -8.54 15.89 17.03
N VAL A 21 -7.94 15.88 15.83
CA VAL A 21 -6.49 15.93 15.61
C VAL A 21 -6.00 17.33 15.20
N GLN A 22 -6.90 18.22 14.75
CA GLN A 22 -6.57 19.60 14.37
C GLN A 22 -5.96 20.41 15.51
N SER A 23 -6.26 20.09 16.77
CA SER A 23 -5.71 20.83 17.92
C SER A 23 -4.20 20.67 18.10
N GLN A 24 -3.57 19.71 17.42
CA GLN A 24 -2.15 19.36 17.57
C GLN A 24 -1.27 19.84 16.42
N TYR A 25 -1.86 20.28 15.31
CA TYR A 25 -1.15 20.53 14.06
C TYR A 25 -1.63 21.82 13.38
N GLU A 26 -0.69 22.59 12.83
CA GLU A 26 -0.98 23.84 12.10
C GLU A 26 -0.79 23.63 10.58
N ASP A 27 -1.53 24.37 9.75
CA ASP A 27 -1.45 24.33 8.27
C ASP A 27 -1.53 22.91 7.64
N LEU A 28 -2.58 22.18 8.02
CA LEU A 28 -2.90 20.88 7.43
C LEU A 28 -3.43 21.01 6.00
N LEU A 29 -2.85 20.24 5.10
CA LEU A 29 -3.41 19.87 3.80
C LEU A 29 -4.40 18.73 3.98
N TYR A 30 -5.48 18.75 3.19
CA TYR A 30 -6.49 17.71 3.19
C TYR A 30 -6.72 17.22 1.75
N ASP A 31 -6.83 15.91 1.60
CA ASP A 31 -7.17 15.30 0.32
C ASP A 31 -7.97 14.00 0.56
N TYR A 32 -8.55 13.48 -0.51
CA TYR A 32 -9.30 12.23 -0.46
C TYR A 32 -9.27 11.43 -1.75
N THR A 33 -9.57 10.15 -1.65
CA THR A 33 -9.86 9.28 -2.79
C THR A 33 -11.13 8.49 -2.52
N ILE A 34 -12.06 8.49 -3.48
CA ILE A 34 -13.26 7.66 -3.40
C ILE A 34 -12.86 6.23 -3.75
N LEU A 35 -12.96 5.32 -2.78
CA LEU A 35 -12.65 3.90 -2.97
C LEU A 35 -13.86 3.13 -3.51
N LYS A 36 -15.06 3.42 -3.00
CA LYS A 36 -16.31 2.80 -3.46
C LYS A 36 -17.42 3.83 -3.52
N GLU A 37 -18.08 3.96 -4.67
CA GLU A 37 -19.23 4.85 -4.82
C GLU A 37 -20.48 4.36 -4.08
N LYS A 38 -20.60 3.05 -3.88
CA LYS A 38 -21.70 2.42 -3.16
C LYS A 38 -21.16 1.28 -2.31
N VAL A 39 -21.64 1.21 -1.07
CA VAL A 39 -21.34 0.12 -0.15
C VAL A 39 -22.68 -0.53 0.21
N GLU A 40 -22.74 -1.86 0.15
CA GLU A 40 -23.94 -2.61 0.51
C GLU A 40 -24.36 -2.28 1.95
N ASP A 41 -25.66 -2.07 2.14
CA ASP A 41 -26.29 -1.74 3.43
C ASP A 41 -25.75 -0.46 4.12
N LYS A 42 -25.06 0.42 3.41
CA LYS A 42 -24.58 1.70 3.96
C LYS A 42 -24.88 2.87 3.01
N GLU A 43 -25.40 3.95 3.57
CA GLU A 43 -25.56 5.20 2.83
C GLU A 43 -24.21 5.92 2.66
N GLY A 44 -24.02 6.51 1.47
CA GLY A 44 -22.81 7.25 1.11
C GLY A 44 -21.76 6.42 0.37
N GLN A 45 -20.54 6.95 0.37
CA GLN A 45 -19.38 6.45 -0.37
C GLN A 45 -18.28 6.06 0.63
N LEU A 46 -17.49 5.03 0.29
CA LEU A 46 -16.26 4.72 1.01
C LEU A 46 -15.16 5.63 0.49
N VAL A 47 -14.58 6.42 1.40
CA VAL A 47 -13.59 7.44 1.07
C VAL A 47 -12.35 7.23 1.93
N LEU A 48 -11.19 7.22 1.27
CA LEU A 48 -9.89 7.30 1.92
C LEU A 48 -9.58 8.77 2.14
N CYS A 49 -9.55 9.19 3.40
CA CYS A 49 -9.22 10.56 3.81
C CYS A 49 -7.74 10.66 4.15
N ALA A 50 -7.10 11.76 3.77
CA ALA A 50 -5.71 12.06 4.11
C ALA A 50 -5.58 13.49 4.62
N SER A 51 -4.75 13.65 5.64
CA SER A 51 -4.28 14.96 6.11
C SER A 51 -2.79 14.93 6.36
N LEU A 52 -2.12 16.06 6.12
CA LEU A 52 -0.67 16.18 6.27
C LEU A 52 -0.27 17.64 6.52
N GLU A 53 0.67 17.88 7.41
CA GLU A 53 1.26 19.20 7.57
C GLU A 53 2.02 19.63 6.31
N ARG A 54 1.77 20.84 5.83
CA ARG A 54 2.47 21.36 4.65
C ARG A 54 3.99 21.36 4.84
N GLU A 55 4.46 21.69 6.04
CA GLU A 55 5.89 21.76 6.34
C GLU A 55 6.59 20.41 6.15
N PHE A 56 5.90 19.29 6.40
CA PHE A 56 6.44 17.95 6.17
C PHE A 56 6.84 17.70 4.71
N LEU A 57 6.14 18.32 3.75
CA LEU A 57 6.44 18.16 2.32
C LEU A 57 7.61 19.01 1.85
N LYS A 58 7.97 20.06 2.59
CA LYS A 58 8.95 21.06 2.15
C LYS A 58 10.32 20.45 1.82
N PRO A 59 10.93 19.58 2.66
CA PRO A 59 12.22 18.98 2.34
C PRO A 59 12.22 18.16 1.05
N TYR A 60 11.12 17.44 0.77
CA TYR A 60 10.98 16.66 -0.45
C TYR A 60 10.86 17.56 -1.68
N ILE A 61 10.02 18.60 -1.61
CA ILE A 61 9.85 19.56 -2.70
C ILE A 61 11.18 20.26 -3.02
N ASP A 62 11.90 20.71 -1.99
CA ASP A 62 13.17 21.39 -2.13
C ASP A 62 14.23 20.45 -2.75
N LEU A 63 14.32 19.19 -2.31
CA LEU A 63 15.21 18.18 -2.88
C LEU A 63 14.97 17.96 -4.38
N PHE A 64 13.73 17.69 -4.80
CA PHE A 64 13.44 17.46 -6.23
C PHE A 64 13.70 18.71 -7.06
N LYS A 65 13.42 19.89 -6.51
CA LYS A 65 13.70 21.18 -7.17
C LYS A 65 15.20 21.39 -7.37
N GLU A 66 16.04 21.07 -6.39
CA GLU A 66 17.51 21.13 -6.51
C GLU A 66 18.03 20.20 -7.62
N MET A 67 17.37 19.06 -7.83
CA MET A 67 17.68 18.12 -8.90
C MET A 67 17.12 18.53 -10.27
N GLY A 68 16.41 19.67 -10.35
CA GLY A 68 15.76 20.13 -11.58
C GLY A 68 14.53 19.30 -11.99
N ILE A 69 13.94 18.56 -11.05
CA ILE A 69 12.78 17.69 -11.27
C ILE A 69 11.52 18.41 -10.76
N SER A 70 10.52 18.58 -11.63
CA SER A 70 9.21 19.12 -11.24
C SER A 70 8.29 18.03 -10.72
N ILE A 71 7.79 18.17 -9.50
CA ILE A 71 6.79 17.28 -8.90
C ILE A 71 5.41 17.61 -9.47
N SER A 72 4.74 16.63 -10.11
CA SER A 72 3.37 16.79 -10.61
C SER A 72 2.31 16.48 -9.56
N SER A 73 2.59 15.55 -8.66
CA SER A 73 1.65 15.04 -7.66
C SER A 73 2.40 14.38 -6.50
N ILE A 74 1.77 14.38 -5.33
CA ILE A 74 2.23 13.68 -4.13
C ILE A 74 1.08 12.78 -3.70
N ASP A 75 1.36 11.53 -3.39
CA ASP A 75 0.34 10.55 -3.01
C ASP A 75 0.77 9.83 -1.73
N ILE A 76 -0.21 9.33 -0.98
CA ILE A 76 0.04 8.52 0.22
C ILE A 76 0.23 7.05 -0.17
N LEU A 77 1.10 6.36 0.55
CA LEU A 77 1.48 4.97 0.24
C LEU A 77 0.28 4.04 0.07
N THR A 78 -0.72 4.14 0.96
CA THR A 78 -1.92 3.30 0.89
C THR A 78 -2.68 3.51 -0.42
N ASN A 79 -2.86 4.75 -0.87
CA ASN A 79 -3.56 5.04 -2.12
C ASN A 79 -2.77 4.57 -3.34
N SER A 80 -1.45 4.74 -3.33
CA SER A 80 -0.56 4.22 -4.39
C SER A 80 -0.65 2.69 -4.51
N VAL A 81 -0.70 1.97 -3.38
CA VAL A 81 -0.87 0.51 -3.36
C VAL A 81 -2.23 0.12 -3.92
N ILE A 82 -3.30 0.82 -3.54
CA ILE A 82 -4.66 0.56 -4.07
C ILE A 82 -4.66 0.70 -5.60
N LYS A 83 -4.22 1.85 -6.13
CA LYS A 83 -4.12 2.12 -7.57
C LYS A 83 -3.26 1.09 -8.32
N LEU A 84 -2.14 0.67 -7.72
CA LEU A 84 -1.28 -0.36 -8.28
C LEU A 84 -1.99 -1.71 -8.36
N THR A 85 -2.69 -2.11 -7.30
CA THR A 85 -3.40 -3.39 -7.31
C THR A 85 -4.61 -3.40 -8.23
N GLU A 86 -5.32 -2.28 -8.36
CA GLU A 86 -6.44 -2.12 -9.29
C GLU A 86 -6.01 -2.19 -10.77
N SER A 87 -4.77 -1.82 -11.08
CA SER A 87 -4.22 -1.93 -12.44
C SER A 87 -3.83 -3.36 -12.82
N ILE A 88 -3.82 -4.30 -11.87
CA ILE A 88 -3.48 -5.71 -12.09
C ILE A 88 -4.76 -6.54 -12.20
N ASP A 89 -5.13 -6.90 -13.43
CA ASP A 89 -6.38 -7.65 -13.71
C ASP A 89 -6.52 -8.95 -12.92
N LYS A 90 -5.41 -9.64 -12.64
CA LYS A 90 -5.40 -10.89 -11.86
C LYS A 90 -5.88 -10.71 -10.42
N LEU A 91 -5.85 -9.49 -9.87
CA LEU A 91 -6.19 -9.19 -8.49
C LEU A 91 -7.64 -8.69 -8.32
N LYS A 92 -8.29 -8.22 -9.38
CA LYS A 92 -9.59 -7.51 -9.33
C LYS A 92 -10.75 -8.28 -8.67
N ASN A 93 -10.71 -9.61 -8.66
CA ASN A 93 -11.75 -10.46 -8.06
C ASN A 93 -11.17 -11.43 -7.02
N GLN A 94 -10.00 -11.12 -6.48
CA GLN A 94 -9.30 -11.98 -5.51
C GLN A 94 -9.40 -11.38 -4.11
N SER A 95 -9.58 -12.23 -3.11
CA SER A 95 -9.42 -11.85 -1.71
C SER A 95 -8.01 -12.24 -1.27
N TYR A 96 -7.14 -11.27 -0.97
CA TYR A 96 -5.72 -11.50 -0.70
C TYR A 96 -5.16 -10.49 0.30
N ILE A 97 -3.95 -10.78 0.80
CA ILE A 97 -3.18 -9.85 1.60
C ILE A 97 -1.92 -9.48 0.81
N LEU A 98 -1.62 -8.18 0.70
CA LEU A 98 -0.31 -7.70 0.27
C LEU A 98 0.47 -7.23 1.50
N THR A 99 1.60 -7.87 1.78
CA THR A 99 2.48 -7.51 2.89
C THR A 99 3.70 -6.79 2.34
N ALA A 100 3.84 -5.49 2.65
CA ALA A 100 4.98 -4.67 2.26
C ALA A 100 5.88 -4.38 3.47
N ILE A 101 7.17 -4.68 3.34
CA ILE A 101 8.16 -4.61 4.43
C ILE A 101 9.24 -3.59 4.06
N ASN A 102 9.62 -2.71 5.00
CA ASN A 102 10.80 -1.87 4.87
C ASN A 102 11.46 -1.64 6.21
N GLY A 103 12.72 -2.09 6.32
CA GLY A 103 13.41 -2.13 7.59
C GLY A 103 12.57 -2.88 8.61
N GLN A 104 12.12 -2.17 9.64
CA GLN A 104 11.30 -2.70 10.73
C GLN A 104 9.80 -2.45 10.54
N ASP A 105 9.39 -1.64 9.56
CA ASP A 105 7.99 -1.29 9.36
C ASP A 105 7.32 -2.23 8.37
N VAL A 106 6.17 -2.75 8.75
CA VAL A 106 5.42 -3.76 8.01
C VAL A 106 3.98 -3.31 7.83
N ASN A 107 3.52 -3.31 6.59
CA ASN A 107 2.15 -2.97 6.23
C ASN A 107 1.48 -4.20 5.60
N HIS A 108 0.41 -4.69 6.22
CA HIS A 108 -0.46 -5.70 5.64
C HIS A 108 -1.72 -5.03 5.08
N TYR A 109 -1.84 -4.99 3.76
CA TYR A 109 -3.01 -4.48 3.05
C TYR A 109 -3.97 -5.64 2.76
N LEU A 110 -5.16 -5.61 3.36
CA LEU A 110 -6.21 -6.59 3.14
C LEU A 110 -7.11 -6.15 1.98
N PHE A 111 -7.29 -7.04 1.01
CA PHE A 111 -8.22 -6.88 -0.09
C PHE A 111 -9.25 -8.01 -0.08
N ILE A 112 -10.52 -7.66 -0.27
CA ILE A 112 -11.64 -8.59 -0.39
C ILE A 112 -12.30 -8.36 -1.75
N ASN A 113 -12.36 -9.40 -2.59
CA ASN A 113 -12.86 -9.29 -3.97
C ASN A 113 -12.19 -8.14 -4.76
N GLY A 114 -10.87 -8.03 -4.64
CA GLY A 114 -10.04 -7.00 -5.26
C GLY A 114 -10.20 -5.59 -4.68
N GLN A 115 -11.04 -5.42 -3.66
CA GLN A 115 -11.32 -4.13 -3.04
C GLN A 115 -10.53 -3.97 -1.74
N TYR A 116 -9.91 -2.82 -1.56
CA TYR A 116 -9.22 -2.50 -0.32
C TYR A 116 -10.20 -2.41 0.85
N GLU A 117 -9.86 -3.07 1.96
CA GLU A 117 -10.64 -3.02 3.20
C GLU A 117 -9.88 -2.32 4.33
N ILE A 118 -8.64 -2.74 4.61
CA ILE A 118 -7.87 -2.25 5.76
C ILE A 118 -6.36 -2.38 5.49
N THR A 119 -5.60 -1.44 6.04
CA THR A 119 -4.15 -1.59 6.26
C THR A 119 -3.87 -1.84 7.74
N ASN A 120 -3.24 -2.95 8.08
CA ASN A 120 -2.68 -3.17 9.41
C ASN A 120 -1.19 -2.82 9.39
N ARG A 121 -0.80 -1.81 10.16
CA ARG A 121 0.60 -1.36 10.28
C ARG A 121 1.20 -1.90 11.57
N THR A 122 2.34 -2.57 11.46
CA THR A 122 3.06 -3.09 12.62
C THR A 122 4.55 -2.82 12.48
N ARG A 123 5.23 -2.73 13.63
CA ARG A 123 6.69 -2.61 13.69
C ARG A 123 7.24 -3.92 14.23
N VAL A 124 8.19 -4.50 13.50
CA VAL A 124 8.96 -5.67 13.91
C VAL A 124 10.22 -5.20 14.61
N PHE A 125 10.50 -5.75 15.79
CA PHE A 125 11.65 -5.31 16.60
C PHE A 125 12.89 -6.17 16.38
N SER A 126 12.70 -7.41 15.95
CA SER A 126 13.79 -8.30 15.57
C SER A 126 14.52 -7.84 14.30
N ASP A 127 15.81 -8.15 14.24
CA ASP A 127 16.64 -7.85 13.09
C ASP A 127 16.23 -8.70 11.88
N ARG A 128 16.27 -8.07 10.70
CA ARG A 128 16.01 -8.73 9.41
C ARG A 128 16.93 -9.94 9.20
N GLY A 129 16.44 -10.93 8.48
CA GLY A 129 17.13 -12.19 8.27
C GLY A 129 17.20 -13.15 9.46
N THR A 130 16.70 -12.76 10.64
CA THR A 130 16.65 -13.66 11.80
C THR A 130 15.37 -14.48 11.84
N VAL A 131 15.42 -15.65 12.48
CA VAL A 131 14.21 -16.47 12.75
C VAL A 131 13.20 -15.70 13.61
N ALA A 132 13.67 -14.83 14.50
CA ALA A 132 12.82 -14.00 15.34
C ALA A 132 11.99 -13.00 14.51
N PHE A 133 12.60 -12.36 13.51
CA PHE A 133 11.90 -11.50 12.55
C PHE A 133 10.82 -12.24 11.78
N ILE A 134 11.14 -13.44 11.25
CA ILE A 134 10.19 -14.31 10.56
C ILE A 134 9.02 -14.69 11.47
N THR A 135 9.30 -14.95 12.75
CA THR A 135 8.29 -15.31 13.76
C THR A 135 7.37 -14.13 14.07
N GLU A 136 7.91 -12.93 14.27
CA GLU A 136 7.13 -11.71 14.50
C GLU A 136 6.20 -11.40 13.33
N LEU A 137 6.72 -11.45 12.10
CA LEU A 137 5.93 -11.30 10.86
C LEU A 137 4.83 -12.36 10.73
N SER A 138 5.16 -13.63 11.00
CA SER A 138 4.19 -14.72 10.93
C SER A 138 3.07 -14.53 11.96
N ASN A 139 3.40 -14.05 13.16
CA ASN A 139 2.44 -13.76 14.21
C ASN A 139 1.53 -12.58 13.85
N SER A 140 2.06 -11.49 13.28
CA SER A 140 1.24 -10.35 12.85
C SER A 140 0.28 -10.75 11.73
N LEU A 141 0.76 -11.53 10.76
CA LEU A 141 -0.08 -12.05 9.68
C LEU A 141 -1.14 -13.01 10.20
N THR A 142 -0.80 -13.91 11.12
CA THR A 142 -1.76 -14.86 11.74
C THR A 142 -2.93 -14.13 12.39
N LYS A 143 -2.64 -13.04 13.13
CA LYS A 143 -3.68 -12.20 13.74
C LYS A 143 -4.61 -11.60 12.69
N LEU A 144 -4.06 -11.10 11.57
CA LEU A 144 -4.87 -10.55 10.48
C LEU A 144 -5.70 -11.63 9.78
N LEU A 145 -5.15 -12.82 9.57
CA LEU A 145 -5.90 -13.96 9.01
C LEU A 145 -7.07 -14.37 9.91
N GLN A 146 -6.85 -14.44 11.23
CA GLN A 146 -7.91 -14.73 12.21
C GLN A 146 -8.99 -13.65 12.22
N PHE A 147 -8.60 -12.38 12.20
CA PHE A 147 -9.53 -11.26 12.05
C PHE A 147 -10.36 -11.41 10.76
N THR A 148 -9.71 -11.73 9.65
CA THR A 148 -10.39 -11.87 8.35
C THR A 148 -11.42 -13.00 8.39
N LYS A 149 -11.07 -14.17 8.94
CA LYS A 149 -11.98 -15.31 9.10
C LYS A 149 -13.19 -14.98 9.98
N GLY A 150 -13.00 -14.16 11.02
CA GLY A 150 -14.09 -13.74 11.92
C GLY A 150 -15.05 -12.73 11.28
N THR A 151 -14.52 -11.76 10.54
CA THR A 151 -15.27 -10.63 9.96
C THR A 151 -15.89 -10.99 8.61
N TYR A 152 -15.18 -11.74 7.76
CA TYR A 152 -15.58 -12.04 6.38
C TYR A 152 -15.78 -13.54 6.19
N LYS A 153 -16.80 -14.10 6.86
CA LYS A 153 -17.03 -15.55 6.98
C LYS A 153 -17.17 -16.28 5.64
N ASP A 154 -17.73 -15.63 4.63
CA ASP A 154 -17.96 -16.21 3.30
C ASP A 154 -16.80 -15.97 2.32
N GLN A 155 -15.75 -15.25 2.74
CA GLN A 155 -14.62 -14.89 1.90
C GLN A 155 -13.41 -15.74 2.24
N GLN A 156 -12.97 -16.54 1.28
CA GLN A 156 -11.72 -17.28 1.40
C GLN A 156 -10.58 -16.43 0.86
N LEU A 157 -9.59 -16.14 1.71
CA LEU A 157 -8.33 -15.56 1.25
C LEU A 157 -7.60 -16.57 0.37
N SER A 158 -7.28 -16.18 -0.85
CA SER A 158 -6.63 -17.04 -1.83
C SER A 158 -5.11 -17.05 -1.68
N GLN A 159 -4.52 -15.95 -1.22
CA GLN A 159 -3.07 -15.76 -1.24
C GLN A 159 -2.57 -14.62 -0.34
N VAL A 160 -1.32 -14.74 0.10
CA VAL A 160 -0.52 -13.64 0.66
C VAL A 160 0.64 -13.33 -0.28
N TYR A 161 0.74 -12.08 -0.69
CA TYR A 161 1.84 -11.56 -1.48
C TYR A 161 2.82 -10.81 -0.58
N PHE A 162 4.12 -10.99 -0.81
CA PHE A 162 5.18 -10.30 -0.07
C PHE A 162 5.97 -9.36 -0.97
N ALA A 163 6.26 -8.15 -0.48
CA ALA A 163 7.12 -7.17 -1.11
C ALA A 163 8.14 -6.63 -0.09
N GLY A 164 9.35 -6.33 -0.57
CA GLY A 164 10.42 -5.72 0.24
C GLY A 164 11.26 -6.70 1.06
N LEU A 165 11.20 -7.99 0.74
CA LEU A 165 12.06 -9.04 1.30
C LEU A 165 13.31 -9.25 0.45
N GLU A 166 14.40 -9.66 1.09
CA GLU A 166 15.55 -10.23 0.39
C GLU A 166 15.27 -11.70 0.05
N LYS A 167 15.88 -12.21 -1.03
CA LYS A 167 15.58 -13.55 -1.56
C LYS A 167 15.68 -14.69 -0.52
N TYR A 168 16.68 -14.63 0.36
CA TYR A 168 16.83 -15.67 1.40
C TYR A 168 15.76 -15.56 2.49
N GLU A 169 15.25 -14.35 2.77
CA GLU A 169 14.15 -14.13 3.72
C GLU A 169 12.83 -14.62 3.12
N GLU A 170 12.64 -14.45 1.81
CA GLU A 170 11.46 -14.93 1.07
C GLU A 170 11.29 -16.44 1.22
N ASP A 171 12.32 -17.21 0.91
CA ASP A 171 12.27 -18.68 0.97
C ASP A 171 11.91 -19.17 2.39
N LEU A 172 12.54 -18.57 3.42
CA LEU A 172 12.31 -18.93 4.81
C LEU A 172 10.91 -18.51 5.30
N LEU A 173 10.48 -17.29 4.97
CA LEU A 173 9.17 -16.78 5.38
C LEU A 173 8.03 -17.54 4.69
N MET A 174 8.12 -17.68 3.37
CA MET A 174 7.09 -18.32 2.56
C MET A 174 6.94 -19.80 2.92
N SER A 175 8.04 -20.51 3.14
CA SER A 175 7.98 -21.90 3.62
C SER A 175 7.35 -22.00 5.01
N THR A 176 7.73 -21.12 5.94
CA THR A 176 7.17 -21.09 7.30
C THR A 176 5.67 -20.80 7.30
N ILE A 177 5.23 -19.81 6.53
CA ILE A 177 3.82 -19.41 6.47
C ILE A 177 2.98 -20.46 5.76
N SER A 178 3.44 -20.96 4.61
CA SER A 178 2.70 -21.97 3.85
C SER A 178 2.53 -23.27 4.64
N ALA A 179 3.53 -23.65 5.45
CA ALA A 179 3.45 -24.83 6.30
C ALA A 179 2.47 -24.67 7.48
N ASN A 180 2.36 -23.46 8.05
CA ASN A 180 1.61 -23.24 9.30
C ASN A 180 0.19 -22.69 9.10
N LEU A 181 -0.07 -21.98 8.00
CA LEU A 181 -1.28 -21.17 7.84
C LEU A 181 -2.23 -21.64 6.73
N ASP A 182 -1.89 -22.73 6.02
CA ASP A 182 -2.68 -23.30 4.91
C ASP A 182 -3.15 -22.21 3.91
N ILE A 183 -2.23 -21.32 3.56
CA ILE A 183 -2.45 -20.23 2.61
C ILE A 183 -1.28 -20.16 1.63
N LYS A 184 -1.59 -19.92 0.36
CA LYS A 184 -0.56 -19.74 -0.65
C LYS A 184 0.21 -18.46 -0.37
N THR A 185 1.53 -18.52 -0.56
CA THR A 185 2.39 -17.36 -0.48
C THR A 185 3.18 -17.19 -1.77
N SER A 186 3.44 -15.95 -2.17
CA SER A 186 4.37 -15.66 -3.26
C SER A 186 4.97 -14.27 -3.10
N GLN A 187 6.04 -14.02 -3.85
CA GLN A 187 6.52 -12.68 -4.06
C GLN A 187 5.47 -11.86 -4.83
N PHE A 188 5.40 -10.56 -4.53
CA PHE A 188 4.62 -9.60 -5.29
C PHE A 188 5.46 -9.04 -6.43
N GLU A 189 5.26 -9.57 -7.63
CA GLU A 189 5.94 -9.11 -8.85
C GLU A 189 4.96 -8.39 -9.77
N PRO A 190 4.86 -7.05 -9.70
CA PRO A 190 4.08 -6.30 -10.68
C PRO A 190 4.81 -6.33 -12.03
N LYS A 191 4.35 -7.17 -12.97
CA LYS A 191 4.96 -7.32 -14.31
C LYS A 191 4.74 -6.14 -15.26
N ASN A 192 4.02 -5.11 -14.81
CA ASN A 192 3.36 -4.14 -15.67
C ASN A 192 3.90 -2.72 -15.42
N TYR A 193 4.77 -2.30 -16.35
CA TYR A 193 4.98 -0.92 -16.82
C TYR A 193 5.82 0.02 -15.94
N THR A 194 7.14 -0.19 -15.96
CA THR A 194 8.10 0.91 -15.78
C THR A 194 8.33 1.69 -17.08
N CYS A 195 7.80 1.24 -18.22
CA CYS A 195 7.78 1.97 -19.48
C CYS A 195 6.42 1.83 -20.18
N ASP A 196 5.95 2.91 -20.78
CA ASP A 196 4.87 2.86 -21.76
C ASP A 196 5.38 2.31 -23.12
N SER A 197 4.49 2.16 -24.10
CA SER A 197 4.83 1.69 -25.45
C SER A 197 5.81 2.58 -26.21
N ASN A 198 6.16 3.76 -25.68
CA ASN A 198 7.08 4.72 -26.27
C ASN A 198 8.43 4.81 -25.51
N ASN A 199 8.74 3.85 -24.63
CA ASN A 199 9.89 3.92 -23.71
C ASN A 199 9.85 5.14 -22.77
N GLY A 200 8.68 5.77 -22.59
CA GLY A 200 8.46 6.78 -21.58
C GLY A 200 8.31 6.10 -20.23
N PHE A 201 9.15 6.48 -19.26
CA PHE A 201 8.99 6.01 -17.89
C PHE A 201 7.78 6.70 -17.26
N PRO A 202 6.69 6.00 -16.87
CA PRO A 202 5.60 6.57 -16.11
C PRO A 202 6.00 6.68 -14.62
N ILE A 203 7.25 7.08 -14.33
CA ILE A 203 7.74 7.38 -12.97
C ILE A 203 6.81 8.37 -12.27
N HIS A 204 6.19 9.28 -13.04
CA HIS A 204 5.22 10.24 -12.55
C HIS A 204 3.87 9.63 -12.10
N GLN A 205 3.56 8.38 -12.46
CA GLN A 205 2.33 7.69 -12.04
C GLN A 205 2.53 6.90 -10.74
N TYR A 206 3.77 6.50 -10.41
CA TYR A 206 4.06 5.66 -9.26
C TYR A 206 5.38 6.06 -8.59
N LEU A 207 5.52 7.32 -8.18
CA LEU A 207 6.59 7.68 -7.25
C LEU A 207 6.20 7.20 -5.85
N MET A 208 6.59 5.98 -5.52
CA MET A 208 6.51 5.46 -4.16
C MET A 208 7.67 6.04 -3.34
N VAL A 209 7.39 7.04 -2.51
CA VAL A 209 8.33 7.45 -1.45
C VAL A 209 8.25 6.40 -0.34
N GLY A 210 9.04 5.33 -0.47
CA GLY A 210 9.19 4.28 0.55
C GLY A 210 9.26 2.84 0.03
N ASN A 211 8.62 1.95 0.77
CA ASN A 211 8.93 0.53 0.99
C ASN A 211 8.86 -0.44 -0.22
N LEU A 212 8.41 0.02 -1.39
CA LEU A 212 8.37 -0.77 -2.62
C LEU A 212 9.44 -0.33 -3.64
N TRP A 213 10.24 0.68 -3.30
CA TRP A 213 11.29 1.23 -4.15
C TRP A 213 12.34 0.18 -4.55
N THR A 214 12.65 -0.79 -3.70
CA THR A 214 13.64 -1.84 -3.98
C THR A 214 13.21 -2.76 -5.12
N CYS A 215 11.95 -3.19 -5.15
CA CYS A 215 11.41 -4.06 -6.21
C CYS A 215 11.29 -3.31 -7.56
N ILE A 216 10.94 -2.02 -7.51
CA ILE A 216 10.93 -1.14 -8.69
C ILE A 216 12.37 -0.88 -9.18
N ARG A 217 13.34 -0.72 -8.27
CA ARG A 217 14.75 -0.45 -8.60
C ARG A 217 15.42 -1.64 -9.32
N GLU A 218 15.17 -2.87 -8.89
CA GLU A 218 15.72 -4.06 -9.56
C GLU A 218 15.11 -4.28 -10.96
N THR A 219 13.80 -4.02 -11.10
CA THR A 219 13.10 -4.03 -12.40
C THR A 219 13.62 -2.91 -13.32
N MET A 220 13.98 -1.75 -12.76
CA MET A 220 14.54 -0.62 -13.51
C MET A 220 15.98 -0.89 -13.98
N ILE A 221 16.81 -1.52 -13.15
CA ILE A 221 18.20 -1.88 -13.51
C ILE A 221 18.22 -2.95 -14.62
N SER A 222 17.40 -3.99 -14.50
CA SER A 222 17.31 -5.06 -15.51
C SER A 222 16.84 -4.54 -16.88
N CYS A 223 15.83 -3.64 -16.93
CA CYS A 223 15.41 -3.01 -18.18
C CYS A 223 16.48 -2.08 -18.80
N ILE A 224 17.31 -1.41 -17.99
CA ILE A 224 18.42 -0.56 -18.50
C ILE A 224 19.56 -1.42 -19.06
N GLU A 225 19.81 -2.59 -18.47
CA GLU A 225 20.79 -3.56 -18.96
C GLU A 225 20.33 -4.25 -20.26
N GLU A 226 19.04 -4.53 -20.44
CA GLU A 226 18.47 -5.08 -21.68
C GLU A 226 18.48 -4.09 -22.87
N GLN A 227 18.68 -2.79 -22.61
CA GLN A 227 18.77 -1.75 -23.64
C GLN A 227 20.22 -1.43 -24.07
N ARG A 228 21.23 -2.12 -23.53
CA ARG A 228 22.65 -2.02 -23.94
C ARG A 228 23.07 -3.21 -24.79
#